data_AF-A0A7V9PPX7-F1
#
_entry.id   AF-A0A7V9PPX7-F1
#
_cell.length_a   1.000
_cell.length_b   1.000
_cell.length_c   1.000
_cell.angle_alpha   90.00
_cell.angle_beta   90.00
_cell.angle_gamma   90.00
#
_symmetry.space_group_name_H-M   'P 1'
#
loop_
_entity.id
_entity.type
_entity.pdbx_description
1 polymer ?
#
loop_
_entity_poly.entity_id
_entity_poly.type
_entity_poly.pdbx_seq_one_letter_code
_entity_poly.pdbx_strand_id
1 'polypeptide(L)'
;MARLSELLLPTEREAPGDAEAISHKTMVRAGLIRQVGAGMWSWLPAGWRVHQKVVRILREEMDAIGAQEMLMPVLTPAELWKRTGRYPIDELFKLKDRKGADMVLAMSHEEVVTFHVAGLVR
;
A
#
# COMPACT_ATOMS: atom_id res chain seq x y z
N MET A 1 -8.65 25.98 9.43
CA MET A 1 -8.98 25.65 8.02
C MET A 1 -7.78 26.09 7.18
N ALA A 2 -7.22 25.24 6.31
CA ALA A 2 -6.06 25.62 5.49
C ALA A 2 -6.48 26.59 4.38
N ARG A 3 -5.67 27.63 4.12
CA ARG A 3 -5.88 28.55 3.00
C ARG A 3 -5.33 27.92 1.72
N LEU A 4 -6.00 28.14 0.58
CA LEU A 4 -5.57 27.56 -0.70
C LEU A 4 -4.12 27.98 -1.06
N SER A 5 -3.75 29.23 -0.75
CA SER A 5 -2.41 29.77 -0.97
C SER A 5 -1.29 29.04 -0.22
N GLU A 6 -1.63 28.25 0.80
CA GLU A 6 -0.68 27.51 1.65
C GLU A 6 -0.66 26.01 1.34
N LEU A 7 -1.48 25.55 0.38
CA LEU A 7 -1.61 24.15 0.02
C LEU A 7 -0.79 23.81 -1.23
N LEU A 8 -0.07 22.70 -1.17
CA LEU A 8 0.39 22.01 -2.38
C LEU A 8 -0.82 21.29 -3.01
N LEU A 9 -1.48 21.98 -3.94
CA LEU A 9 -2.63 21.47 -4.70
C LEU A 9 -2.47 21.79 -6.19
N PRO A 10 -1.63 21.03 -6.92
CA PRO A 10 -1.34 21.29 -8.34
C PRO A 10 -2.48 20.74 -9.21
N THR A 11 -3.50 21.54 -9.45
CA THR A 11 -4.59 21.14 -10.36
C THR A 11 -4.17 21.27 -11.81
N GLU A 12 -4.52 20.29 -12.64
CA GLU A 12 -4.19 20.27 -14.07
C GLU A 12 -5.43 20.55 -14.94
N ARG A 13 -5.24 21.35 -15.99
CA ARG A 13 -6.32 21.65 -16.95
C ARG A 13 -6.70 20.40 -17.75
N GLU A 14 -5.70 19.68 -18.22
CA GLU A 14 -5.82 18.49 -19.07
C GLU A 14 -5.47 17.23 -18.27
N ALA A 15 -6.08 16.10 -18.63
CA ALA A 15 -5.74 14.82 -18.03
C ALA A 15 -4.43 14.27 -18.65
N PRO A 16 -3.70 13.38 -17.96
CA PRO A 16 -2.60 12.64 -18.58
C PRO A 16 -3.08 11.92 -19.84
N GLY A 17 -2.27 11.98 -20.90
CA GLY A 17 -2.64 11.41 -22.21
C GLY A 17 -2.81 9.89 -22.20
N ASP A 18 -2.17 9.21 -21.26
CA ASP A 18 -2.20 7.76 -21.04
C ASP A 18 -3.26 7.31 -20.02
N ALA A 19 -3.95 8.24 -19.37
CA ALA A 19 -5.03 7.91 -18.45
C ALA A 19 -6.27 7.47 -19.23
N GLU A 20 -6.71 6.21 -19.09
CA GLU A 20 -7.97 5.76 -19.69
C GLU A 20 -9.16 5.96 -18.75
N ALA A 21 -9.04 5.49 -17.50
CA ALA A 21 -10.11 5.52 -16.51
C ALA A 21 -10.48 6.96 -16.05
N ILE A 22 -11.78 7.25 -15.97
CA ILE A 22 -12.30 8.57 -15.55
C ILE A 22 -11.83 8.93 -14.13
N SER A 23 -11.78 7.95 -13.22
CA SER A 23 -11.27 8.14 -11.86
C SER A 23 -9.81 8.59 -11.89
N HIS A 24 -8.96 7.91 -12.64
CA HIS A 24 -7.55 8.26 -12.81
C HIS A 24 -7.40 9.68 -13.39
N LYS A 25 -8.07 10.00 -14.50
CA LYS A 25 -8.08 11.34 -15.11
C LYS A 25 -8.43 12.43 -14.08
N THR A 26 -9.47 12.17 -13.28
CA THR A 26 -9.99 13.14 -12.31
C THR A 26 -9.05 13.31 -11.12
N MET A 27 -8.50 12.22 -10.58
CA MET A 27 -7.59 12.25 -9.44
C MET A 27 -6.29 13.01 -9.76
N VAL A 28 -5.75 12.85 -10.97
CA VAL A 28 -4.58 13.63 -11.39
C VAL A 28 -4.95 15.10 -11.59
N ARG A 29 -6.02 15.40 -12.32
CA ARG A 29 -6.44 16.80 -12.56
C ARG A 29 -6.78 17.56 -11.29
N ALA A 30 -7.32 16.89 -10.28
CA ALA A 30 -7.62 17.49 -8.98
C ALA A 30 -6.39 17.62 -8.07
N GLY A 31 -5.19 17.23 -8.51
CA GLY A 31 -3.97 17.29 -7.71
C GLY A 31 -4.00 16.34 -6.50
N LEU A 32 -4.65 15.18 -6.63
CA LEU A 32 -4.77 14.19 -5.54
C LEU A 32 -3.65 13.15 -5.57
N ILE A 33 -3.18 12.78 -6.76
CA ILE A 33 -2.09 11.80 -6.96
C ILE A 33 -1.13 12.29 -8.03
N ARG A 34 0.11 11.77 -8.00
CA ARG A 34 1.12 12.01 -9.03
C ARG A 34 1.87 10.72 -9.35
N GLN A 35 2.05 10.41 -10.63
CA GLN A 35 2.81 9.22 -11.04
C GLN A 35 4.30 9.41 -10.83
N VAL A 36 4.98 8.38 -10.30
CA VAL A 36 6.45 8.32 -10.21
C VAL A 36 7.04 7.21 -11.09
N GLY A 37 6.22 6.26 -11.54
CA GLY A 37 6.53 5.25 -12.55
C GLY A 37 5.30 4.40 -12.89
N ALA A 38 5.44 3.43 -13.79
CA ALA A 38 4.33 2.54 -14.15
C ALA A 38 3.80 1.81 -12.91
N GLY A 39 2.50 1.98 -12.62
CA GLY A 39 1.86 1.40 -11.42
C GLY A 39 2.25 2.05 -10.08
N MET A 40 3.08 3.10 -10.07
CA MET A 40 3.59 3.73 -8.85
C MET A 40 3.12 5.18 -8.73
N TRP A 41 2.43 5.49 -7.64
CA TRP A 41 1.78 6.78 -7.41
C TRP A 41 2.14 7.35 -6.04
N SER A 42 2.40 8.64 -6.01
CA SER A 42 2.43 9.42 -4.77
C SER A 42 1.05 10.00 -4.50
N TRP A 43 0.57 9.86 -3.26
CA TRP A 43 -0.59 10.61 -2.77
C TRP A 43 -0.16 12.03 -2.42
N LEU A 44 -0.77 13.02 -3.07
CA LEU A 44 -0.57 14.43 -2.77
C LEU A 44 -1.39 14.84 -1.54
N PRO A 45 -1.12 15.98 -0.88
CA PRO A 45 -1.73 16.30 0.42
C PRO A 45 -3.26 16.22 0.46
N ALA A 46 -3.95 16.69 -0.59
CA ALA A 46 -5.40 16.58 -0.66
C ALA A 46 -5.89 15.13 -0.81
N GLY A 47 -5.23 14.34 -1.67
CA GLY A 47 -5.54 12.92 -1.84
C GLY A 47 -5.26 12.10 -0.58
N TRP A 48 -4.15 12.37 0.10
CA TRP A 48 -3.80 11.72 1.36
C TRP A 48 -4.85 11.97 2.45
N ARG A 49 -5.41 13.18 2.53
CA ARG A 49 -6.52 13.46 3.48
C ARG A 49 -7.77 12.63 3.19
N VAL A 50 -8.07 12.36 1.92
CA VAL A 50 -9.18 11.47 1.53
C VAL A 50 -8.86 10.03 1.92
N HIS A 51 -7.65 9.56 1.59
CA HIS A 51 -7.18 8.22 1.97
C HIS A 51 -7.32 7.99 3.49
N GLN A 52 -6.86 8.94 4.30
CA GLN A 52 -6.97 8.87 5.76
C GLN A 52 -8.42 8.82 6.28
N LYS A 53 -9.37 9.46 5.60
CA LYS A 53 -10.80 9.34 5.96
C LYS A 53 -11.33 7.95 5.69
N VAL A 54 -10.95 7.34 4.57
CA VAL A 54 -11.35 5.95 4.24
C VAL A 54 -10.75 4.98 5.25
N VAL A 55 -9.45 5.10 5.54
CA VAL A 55 -8.77 4.27 6.55
C VAL A 55 -9.43 4.40 7.92
N ARG A 56 -9.83 5.62 8.32
CA ARG A 56 -10.54 5.81 9.59
C ARG A 56 -11.85 5.04 9.66
N ILE A 57 -12.67 5.10 8.61
CA ILE A 57 -13.94 4.34 8.56
C ILE A 57 -13.63 2.84 8.68
N LEU A 58 -12.66 2.34 7.92
CA LEU A 58 -12.27 0.93 8.00
C LEU A 58 -11.83 0.53 9.42
N ARG A 59 -11.04 1.36 10.11
CA ARG A 59 -10.65 1.12 11.50
C ARG A 59 -11.85 1.08 12.44
N GLU A 60 -12.73 2.08 12.36
CA GLU A 60 -13.94 2.16 13.18
C GLU A 60 -14.81 0.90 13.04
N GLU A 61 -15.02 0.41 11.82
CA GLU A 61 -15.81 -0.80 11.55
C GLU A 61 -15.09 -2.09 12.01
N MET A 62 -13.77 -2.18 11.82
CA MET A 62 -12.99 -3.35 12.22
C MET A 62 -12.86 -3.44 13.75
N ASP A 63 -12.68 -2.31 14.43
CA ASP A 63 -12.67 -2.23 15.89
C ASP A 63 -14.03 -2.63 16.47
N ALA A 64 -15.13 -2.23 15.82
CA ALA A 64 -16.50 -2.57 16.25
C ALA A 64 -16.77 -4.09 16.26
N ILE A 65 -16.07 -4.87 15.43
CA ILE A 65 -16.14 -6.34 15.42
C ILE A 65 -15.02 -7.01 16.22
N GLY A 66 -14.22 -6.24 16.97
CA GLY A 66 -13.17 -6.75 17.85
C GLY A 66 -11.87 -7.14 17.15
N ALA A 67 -11.64 -6.68 15.91
CA ALA A 67 -10.34 -6.87 15.26
C ALA A 67 -9.24 -6.07 15.98
N GLN A 68 -8.00 -6.50 15.83
CA GLN A 68 -6.83 -5.81 16.40
C GLN A 68 -5.88 -5.42 15.29
N GLU A 69 -5.70 -4.12 15.06
CA GLU A 69 -4.83 -3.60 14.00
C GLU A 69 -3.35 -3.85 14.30
N MET A 70 -2.59 -4.28 13.29
CA MET A 70 -1.14 -4.43 13.35
C MET A 70 -0.46 -3.97 12.05
N LEU A 71 0.79 -3.52 12.17
CA LEU A 71 1.64 -3.18 11.04
C LEU A 71 2.74 -4.23 10.88
N MET A 72 2.73 -4.94 9.76
CA MET A 72 3.73 -5.95 9.41
C MET A 72 4.74 -5.39 8.39
N PRO A 73 5.99 -5.89 8.36
CA PRO A 73 6.99 -5.44 7.42
C PRO A 73 6.60 -5.76 5.97
N VAL A 74 6.90 -4.86 5.05
CA VAL A 74 6.66 -5.06 3.61
C VAL A 74 7.72 -5.97 2.98
N LEU A 75 8.96 -5.94 3.50
CA LEU A 75 10.02 -6.86 3.10
C LEU A 75 10.11 -8.01 4.10
N THR A 76 9.97 -9.24 3.63
CA THR A 76 9.87 -10.45 4.46
C THR A 76 10.93 -11.49 4.07
N PRO A 77 11.41 -12.34 5.00
CA PRO A 77 12.31 -13.44 4.64
C PRO A 77 11.62 -14.43 3.72
N ALA A 78 12.31 -14.85 2.64
CA ALA A 78 11.76 -15.82 1.70
C ALA A 78 11.40 -17.17 2.34
N GLU A 79 12.04 -17.51 3.46
CA GLU A 79 11.76 -18.74 4.22
C GLU A 79 10.29 -18.88 4.62
N LEU A 80 9.63 -17.77 5.00
CA LEU A 80 8.22 -17.80 5.35
C LEU A 80 7.33 -18.22 4.17
N TRP A 81 7.68 -17.78 2.96
CA TRP A 81 6.99 -18.13 1.71
C TRP A 81 7.33 -19.53 1.20
N LYS A 82 8.55 -20.00 1.45
CA LYS A 82 8.98 -21.36 1.11
C LYS A 82 8.21 -22.38 1.95
N ARG A 83 8.03 -22.10 3.25
CA ARG A 83 7.26 -22.95 4.18
C ARG A 83 5.81 -23.15 3.77
N THR A 84 5.17 -22.15 3.16
CA THR A 84 3.78 -22.24 2.66
C THR A 84 3.69 -22.75 1.22
N GLY A 85 4.83 -22.95 0.54
CA GLY A 85 4.86 -23.34 -0.86
C GLY A 85 4.49 -22.21 -1.84
N ARG A 86 4.32 -20.97 -1.38
CA ARG A 86 3.95 -19.82 -2.23
C ARG A 86 5.16 -19.11 -2.87
N TYR A 87 6.39 -19.42 -2.44
CA TYR A 87 7.60 -18.85 -3.03
C TYR A 87 7.75 -18.99 -4.57
N PRO A 88 7.27 -20.08 -5.22
CA PRO A 88 7.36 -20.22 -6.67
C PRO A 88 6.47 -19.28 -7.50
N ILE A 89 5.55 -18.51 -6.91
CA ILE A 89 4.73 -17.53 -7.64
C ILE A 89 5.63 -16.57 -8.44
N ASP A 90 5.30 -16.35 -9.71
CA ASP A 90 6.14 -15.62 -10.66
C ASP A 90 6.09 -14.10 -10.42
N GLU A 91 4.93 -13.58 -10.01
CA GLU A 91 4.70 -12.16 -9.73
C GLU A 91 5.37 -11.68 -8.43
N LEU A 92 5.92 -12.60 -7.62
CA LEU A 92 6.61 -12.24 -6.38
C LEU A 92 7.93 -11.51 -6.69
N PHE A 93 8.03 -10.29 -6.19
CA PHE A 93 9.28 -9.55 -6.14
C PHE A 93 10.26 -10.22 -5.17
N LYS A 94 11.20 -10.97 -5.73
CA LYS A 94 12.28 -11.67 -5.03
C LYS A 94 13.56 -10.84 -5.13
N LEU A 95 14.22 -10.60 -4.00
CA LEU A 95 15.48 -9.87 -3.96
C LEU A 95 16.43 -10.51 -2.96
N LYS A 96 17.72 -10.21 -3.11
CA LYS A 96 18.76 -10.59 -2.14
C LYS A 96 19.23 -9.35 -1.39
N ASP A 97 19.35 -9.45 -0.07
CA ASP A 97 19.97 -8.39 0.72
C ASP A 97 21.50 -8.36 0.50
N ARG A 98 22.18 -7.37 1.09
CA ARG A 98 23.64 -7.23 0.97
C ARG A 98 24.45 -8.39 1.58
N LYS A 99 23.83 -9.24 2.39
CA LYS A 99 24.43 -10.44 3.00
C LYS A 99 24.08 -11.71 2.22
N GLY A 100 23.33 -11.60 1.12
CA GLY A 100 22.91 -12.71 0.28
C GLY A 100 21.64 -13.42 0.73
N ALA A 101 20.94 -12.90 1.75
CA ALA A 101 19.70 -13.49 2.25
C ALA A 101 18.56 -13.28 1.23
N ASP A 102 17.79 -14.35 0.97
CA ASP A 102 16.62 -14.29 0.10
C ASP A 102 15.46 -13.57 0.81
N MET A 103 14.93 -12.54 0.18
CA MET A 103 13.83 -11.73 0.67
C MET A 103 12.71 -11.62 -0.37
N VAL A 104 11.51 -11.36 0.10
CA VAL A 104 10.31 -11.16 -0.71
C VAL A 104 9.67 -9.83 -0.33
N LEU A 105 9.43 -8.97 -1.32
CA LEU A 105 8.52 -7.84 -1.16
C LEU A 105 7.09 -8.41 -1.15
N ALA A 106 6.47 -8.40 0.03
CA ALA A 106 5.23 -9.12 0.30
C ALA A 106 4.06 -8.57 -0.53
N MET A 107 3.37 -9.43 -1.27
CA MET A 107 2.12 -9.12 -1.98
C MET A 107 0.87 -9.29 -1.08
N SER A 108 1.00 -10.06 0.00
CA SER A 108 0.04 -10.26 1.09
C SER A 108 0.80 -10.77 2.33
N HIS A 109 0.13 -10.97 3.46
CA HIS A 109 0.75 -11.23 4.76
C HIS A 109 0.27 -12.52 5.46
N GLU A 110 -0.35 -13.48 4.76
CA GLU A 110 -0.82 -14.73 5.37
C GLU A 110 0.32 -15.51 6.06
N GLU A 111 1.49 -15.58 5.43
CA GLU A 111 2.70 -16.21 5.97
C GLU A 111 3.15 -15.55 7.28
N VAL A 112 3.14 -14.21 7.32
CA VAL A 112 3.68 -13.41 8.43
C VAL A 112 2.74 -13.47 9.63
N VAL A 113 1.44 -13.29 9.41
CA VAL A 113 0.46 -13.38 10.50
C VAL A 113 0.43 -14.79 11.09
N THR A 114 0.50 -15.83 10.25
CA THR A 114 0.58 -17.22 10.72
C THR A 114 1.84 -17.47 11.54
N PHE A 115 2.99 -16.95 11.11
CA PHE A 115 4.24 -17.05 11.86
C PHE A 115 4.13 -16.46 13.27
N HIS A 116 3.50 -15.29 13.42
CA HIS A 116 3.30 -14.66 14.73
C HIS A 116 2.36 -15.47 15.61
N VAL A 117 1.20 -15.89 15.08
CA VAL A 117 0.15 -16.54 15.87
C VAL A 117 0.54 -17.96 16.27
N ALA A 118 1.21 -18.72 15.40
CA ALA A 118 1.55 -20.13 15.63
C ALA A 118 2.42 -20.38 16.88
N GLY A 119 3.20 -19.39 17.33
CA GLY A 119 4.00 -19.48 18.55
C GLY A 119 3.30 -18.96 19.82
N LEU A 120 2.22 -18.20 19.67
CA LEU A 120 1.58 -17.45 20.75
C LEU A 120 0.26 -18.09 21.20
N VAL A 121 -0.50 -18.66 20.27
CA VAL A 121 -1.81 -19.28 20.53
C VAL A 121 -1.61 -20.79 20.57
N ARG A 122 -1.97 -21.40 21.71
CA ARG A 122 -1.92 -22.85 21.94
C ARG A 122 -3.31 -23.46 21.86
#